data_AF-A0A2E0FID4-F1
#
_entry.id   AF-A0A2E0FID4-F1
#
_cell.length_a   1.000
_cell.length_b   1.000
_cell.length_c   1.000
_cell.angle_alpha   90.00
_cell.angle_beta   90.00
_cell.angle_gamma   90.00
#
_symmetry.space_group_name_H-M   'P 1'
#
loop_
_entity.id
_entity.type
_entity.pdbx_description
1 polymer ?
#
loop_
_entity_poly.entity_id
_entity_poly.type
_entity_poly.pdbx_seq_one_letter_code
_entity_poly.pdbx_strand_id
1 'polypeptide(L)'
;MFKGLFLLSGYLLLLINAVGQTTGVIEVYSDKDSSYSYFVQNEQLFFESWDTLAQPIFWRRIMSMSPDSGLVNVASTREVLFQTSYWDYKKKTTKERLKFKDSVRKEYCLEYGTKLFLTSGKKEFYNIEKVMPSISKGVEVFSELNVDPWYAQAILLIESPGKLAYSNTGAYGPFQLMKSVARSHGLKVNKYVDERKDFDKSAKGAASLISNTCIPEAVRILSKNDIEYCEDDLWFKLFVLHIYHAGAGNVSGLLGSIDASKGGMELIQTMWQSQWGGFKNASQNYSQVALASMIILNDIIEENSKYIYECYIAHE
;
A
#
# COMPACT_ATOMS: atom_id res chain seq x y z
N MET A 1 -50.26 -43.97 -33.27
CA MET A 1 -49.43 -44.48 -32.16
C MET A 1 -48.26 -43.52 -32.01
N PHE A 2 -48.20 -42.80 -30.88
CA PHE A 2 -47.07 -42.08 -30.25
C PHE A 2 -45.67 -42.47 -30.77
N LYS A 3 -44.59 -41.68 -30.81
CA LYS A 3 -44.04 -40.43 -30.24
C LYS A 3 -42.75 -40.20 -31.09
N GLY A 4 -42.10 -39.05 -31.21
CA GLY A 4 -42.15 -37.79 -30.52
C GLY A 4 -41.17 -36.84 -31.22
N LEU A 5 -41.53 -35.56 -31.20
CA LEU A 5 -40.79 -34.44 -31.73
C LEU A 5 -39.66 -34.09 -30.74
N PHE A 6 -38.39 -34.22 -31.13
CA PHE A 6 -37.27 -33.70 -30.33
C PHE A 6 -37.09 -32.21 -30.64
N LEU A 7 -37.71 -31.37 -29.81
CA LEU A 7 -37.36 -29.97 -29.67
C LEU A 7 -36.05 -29.87 -28.87
N LEU A 8 -34.93 -29.61 -29.55
CA LEU A 8 -33.73 -29.10 -28.89
C LEU A 8 -33.93 -27.60 -28.66
N SER A 9 -34.46 -27.23 -27.50
CA SER A 9 -34.35 -25.86 -27.00
C SER A 9 -32.91 -25.63 -26.51
N GLY A 10 -32.10 -25.00 -27.34
CA GLY A 10 -30.80 -24.48 -26.92
C GLY A 10 -31.01 -23.31 -25.96
N TYR A 11 -30.93 -23.58 -24.66
CA TYR A 11 -30.76 -22.53 -23.66
C TYR A 11 -29.32 -22.01 -23.78
N LEU A 12 -29.16 -20.88 -24.46
CA LEU A 12 -27.95 -20.08 -24.40
C LEU A 12 -27.90 -19.43 -23.00
N LEU A 13 -27.19 -20.07 -22.07
CA LEU A 13 -26.77 -19.43 -20.83
C LEU A 13 -25.71 -18.39 -21.17
N LEU A 14 -26.17 -17.15 -21.43
CA LEU A 14 -25.34 -15.96 -21.29
C LEU A 14 -25.04 -15.79 -19.80
N LEU A 15 -23.95 -16.40 -19.34
CA LEU A 15 -23.28 -15.98 -18.12
C LEU A 15 -22.66 -14.62 -18.42
N ILE A 16 -23.43 -13.56 -18.15
CA ILE A 16 -22.90 -12.22 -17.98
C ILE A 16 -22.12 -12.28 -16.67
N ASN A 17 -20.83 -12.58 -16.74
CA ASN A 17 -19.91 -12.21 -15.66
C ASN A 17 -19.82 -10.68 -15.69
N ALA A 18 -20.79 -10.02 -15.08
CA ALA A 18 -20.57 -8.69 -14.55
C ALA A 18 -19.58 -8.89 -13.40
N VAL A 19 -18.29 -8.88 -13.71
CA VAL A 19 -17.27 -8.64 -12.69
C VAL A 19 -17.56 -7.22 -12.24
N GLY A 20 -18.31 -7.08 -11.15
CA GLY A 20 -18.51 -5.80 -10.50
C GLY A 20 -17.14 -5.22 -10.20
N GLN A 21 -16.95 -3.94 -10.49
CA GLN A 21 -15.72 -3.24 -10.17
C GLN A 21 -15.50 -3.35 -8.65
N THR A 22 -14.48 -4.10 -8.23
CA THR A 22 -14.19 -4.35 -6.80
C THR A 22 -13.53 -3.16 -6.11
N THR A 23 -13.25 -2.11 -6.89
CA THR A 23 -12.80 -0.80 -6.43
C THR A 23 -13.70 0.29 -6.98
N GLY A 24 -14.21 1.17 -6.11
CA GLY A 24 -15.07 2.28 -6.50
C GLY A 24 -14.65 3.58 -5.82
N VAL A 25 -14.82 4.71 -6.51
CA VAL A 25 -14.72 6.02 -5.87
C VAL A 25 -16.02 6.27 -5.10
N ILE A 26 -15.88 6.70 -3.85
CA ILE A 26 -16.99 7.10 -2.99
C ILE A 26 -16.89 8.59 -2.70
N GLU A 27 -18.04 9.25 -2.68
CA GLU A 27 -18.20 10.61 -2.18
C GLU A 27 -18.67 10.54 -0.73
N VAL A 28 -17.94 11.19 0.17
CA VAL A 28 -18.20 11.21 1.61
C VAL A 28 -18.56 12.61 2.04
N TYR A 29 -19.74 12.75 2.65
CA TYR A 29 -20.21 14.02 3.22
C TYR A 29 -19.92 14.08 4.73
N SER A 30 -19.26 15.16 5.15
CA SER A 30 -18.95 15.44 6.55
C SER A 30 -19.85 16.57 7.09
N ASP A 31 -20.61 16.26 8.14
CA ASP A 31 -21.43 17.26 8.86
C ASP A 31 -20.58 18.29 9.62
N LYS A 32 -19.36 17.91 10.01
CA LYS A 32 -18.49 18.74 10.87
C LYS A 32 -18.10 20.05 10.19
N ASP A 33 -17.92 20.00 8.87
CA ASP A 33 -17.43 21.11 8.04
C ASP A 33 -18.29 21.32 6.77
N SER A 34 -19.38 20.58 6.61
CA SER A 34 -20.31 20.67 5.48
C SER A 34 -19.60 20.54 4.12
N SER A 35 -18.59 19.67 4.05
CA SER A 35 -17.77 19.44 2.86
C SER A 35 -17.95 18.02 2.31
N TYR A 36 -17.66 17.89 1.01
CA TYR A 36 -17.57 16.60 0.33
C TYR A 36 -16.10 16.25 0.11
N SER A 37 -15.78 14.97 0.21
CA SER A 37 -14.44 14.43 -0.08
C SER A 37 -14.55 13.11 -0.82
N TYR A 38 -13.61 12.84 -1.71
CA TYR A 38 -13.59 11.64 -2.53
C TYR A 38 -12.54 10.66 -2.02
N PHE A 39 -12.91 9.40 -1.90
CA PHE A 39 -12.01 8.31 -1.50
C PHE A 39 -12.23 7.09 -2.38
N VAL A 40 -11.28 6.16 -2.35
CA VAL A 40 -11.40 4.87 -3.04
C VAL A 40 -11.71 3.79 -2.03
N GLN A 41 -12.85 3.14 -2.19
CA GLN A 41 -13.20 1.92 -1.48
C GLN A 41 -12.69 0.71 -2.29
N ASN A 42 -12.08 -0.25 -1.62
CA ASN A 42 -11.63 -1.50 -2.23
C ASN A 42 -12.09 -2.66 -1.36
N GLU A 43 -13.16 -3.34 -1.78
CA GLU A 43 -13.77 -4.41 -1.01
C GLU A 43 -12.85 -5.64 -0.88
N GLN A 44 -11.89 -5.81 -1.82
CA GLN A 44 -10.90 -6.88 -1.79
C GLN A 44 -10.08 -6.86 -0.49
N LEU A 45 -9.90 -5.68 0.10
CA LEU A 45 -9.23 -5.52 1.39
C LEU A 45 -9.83 -6.45 2.47
N PHE A 46 -11.15 -6.65 2.45
CA PHE A 46 -11.88 -7.43 3.45
C PHE A 46 -12.28 -8.81 2.94
N PHE A 47 -12.82 -8.93 1.72
CA PHE A 47 -13.29 -10.24 1.25
C PHE A 47 -12.13 -11.20 0.97
N GLU A 48 -10.95 -10.70 0.58
CA GLU A 48 -9.73 -11.52 0.46
C GLU A 48 -9.01 -11.66 1.81
N SER A 49 -9.50 -11.02 2.88
CA SER A 49 -8.97 -11.07 4.24
C SER A 49 -7.58 -10.44 4.42
N TRP A 50 -7.20 -9.43 3.61
CA TRP A 50 -5.94 -8.71 3.79
C TRP A 50 -5.85 -8.01 5.14
N ASP A 51 -6.99 -7.53 5.66
CA ASP A 51 -7.13 -6.89 6.96
C ASP A 51 -6.84 -7.83 8.15
N THR A 52 -6.93 -9.15 7.93
CA THR A 52 -6.67 -10.17 8.96
C THR A 52 -5.20 -10.58 9.06
N LEU A 53 -4.37 -10.20 8.08
CA LEU A 53 -2.96 -10.56 8.05
C LEU A 53 -2.19 -9.90 9.22
N ALA A 54 -1.22 -10.63 9.79
CA ALA A 54 -0.44 -10.16 10.92
C ALA A 54 0.32 -8.84 10.63
N GLN A 55 0.75 -8.64 9.38
CA GLN A 55 1.55 -7.49 8.96
C GLN A 55 0.75 -6.18 8.99
N PRO A 56 -0.41 -6.03 8.32
CA PRO A 56 -1.23 -4.83 8.44
C PRO A 56 -1.74 -4.62 9.86
N ILE A 57 -2.14 -5.67 10.59
CA ILE A 57 -2.54 -5.56 12.01
C ILE A 57 -1.41 -4.97 12.87
N PHE A 58 -0.19 -5.47 12.70
CA PHE A 58 1.00 -4.95 13.37
C PHE A 58 1.19 -3.45 13.09
N TRP A 59 1.09 -3.04 11.81
CA TRP A 59 1.26 -1.65 11.43
C TRP A 59 0.13 -0.75 11.92
N ARG A 60 -1.12 -1.21 11.96
CA ARG A 60 -2.24 -0.47 12.58
C ARG A 60 -1.93 -0.13 14.04
N ARG A 61 -1.38 -1.11 14.77
CA ARG A 61 -0.94 -0.91 16.16
C ARG A 61 0.20 0.11 16.26
N ILE A 62 1.22 0.00 15.41
CA ILE A 62 2.32 0.98 15.37
C ILE A 62 1.81 2.40 15.05
N MET A 63 0.84 2.54 14.14
CA MET A 63 0.28 3.81 13.74
C MET A 63 -0.57 4.48 14.83
N SER A 64 -1.14 3.73 15.78
CA SER A 64 -1.93 4.31 16.88
C SER A 64 -1.12 4.61 18.15
N MET A 65 0.12 4.12 18.23
CA MET A 65 0.97 4.21 19.41
C MET A 65 1.86 5.46 19.44
N SER A 66 2.13 5.97 20.65
CA SER A 66 3.05 7.10 20.87
C SER A 66 4.50 6.74 20.50
N PRO A 67 5.37 7.72 20.18
CA PRO A 67 6.76 7.46 19.76
C PRO A 67 7.64 6.75 20.80
N ASP A 68 7.31 6.82 22.09
CA ASP A 68 8.04 6.07 23.14
C ASP A 68 7.48 4.66 23.35
N SER A 69 6.30 4.33 22.82
CA SER A 69 5.79 2.97 22.91
C SER A 69 6.49 2.09 21.86
N GLY A 70 7.11 0.99 22.26
CA GLY A 70 7.82 0.06 21.37
C GLY A 70 7.25 -1.35 21.43
N LEU A 71 7.01 -1.96 20.27
CA LEU A 71 6.63 -3.37 20.18
C LEU A 71 7.87 -4.22 19.91
N VAL A 72 8.12 -5.22 20.76
CA VAL A 72 9.09 -6.29 20.49
C VAL A 72 8.36 -7.37 19.69
N ASN A 73 8.88 -7.69 18.50
CA ASN A 73 8.23 -8.65 17.61
C ASN A 73 9.23 -9.57 16.91
N VAL A 74 8.75 -10.75 16.52
CA VAL A 74 9.45 -11.63 15.58
C VAL A 74 9.44 -10.96 14.20
N ALA A 75 10.61 -10.85 13.58
CA ALA A 75 10.79 -10.07 12.36
C ALA A 75 10.00 -10.64 11.17
N SER A 76 9.96 -11.96 11.03
CA SER A 76 9.32 -12.64 9.90
C SER A 76 7.80 -12.68 10.04
N THR A 77 7.28 -13.08 11.20
CA THR A 77 5.85 -13.29 11.41
C THR A 77 5.08 -12.04 11.85
N ARG A 78 5.79 -10.99 12.30
CA ARG A 78 5.20 -9.84 13.00
C ARG A 78 4.45 -10.19 14.28
N GLU A 79 4.64 -11.40 14.79
CA GLU A 79 4.15 -11.80 16.10
C GLU A 79 4.72 -10.87 17.17
N VAL A 80 3.82 -10.20 17.90
CA VAL A 80 4.16 -9.28 18.97
C VAL A 80 4.33 -10.07 20.26
N LEU A 81 5.52 -10.00 20.84
CA LEU A 81 5.83 -10.68 22.10
C LEU A 81 5.37 -9.86 23.30
N PHE A 82 5.72 -8.56 23.31
CA PHE A 82 5.32 -7.61 24.34
C PHE A 82 5.58 -6.16 23.92
N GLN A 83 5.01 -5.22 24.69
CA GLN A 83 5.25 -3.78 24.56
C GLN A 83 6.23 -3.28 25.64
N THR A 84 7.09 -2.32 25.31
CA THR A 84 8.06 -1.72 26.23
C THR A 84 8.36 -0.25 25.86
N SER A 85 9.18 0.46 26.64
CA SER A 85 9.67 1.80 26.27
C SER A 85 10.74 1.71 25.18
N TYR A 86 10.47 2.39 24.08
CA TYR A 86 11.38 2.53 22.96
C TYR A 86 12.61 3.38 23.35
N TRP A 87 12.42 4.45 24.12
CA TRP A 87 13.52 5.31 24.54
C TRP A 87 14.46 4.60 25.51
N ASP A 88 13.93 3.80 26.44
CA ASP A 88 14.78 3.03 27.35
C ASP A 88 15.57 1.94 26.62
N TYR A 89 14.98 1.28 25.63
CA TYR A 89 15.75 0.39 24.75
C TYR A 89 16.80 1.16 23.95
N LYS A 90 16.47 2.36 23.43
CA LYS A 90 17.39 3.18 22.63
C LYS A 90 18.61 3.63 23.43
N LYS A 91 18.48 3.86 24.74
CA LYS A 91 19.62 4.17 25.63
C LYS A 91 20.61 3.02 25.78
N LYS A 92 20.19 1.77 25.56
CA LYS A 92 21.06 0.58 25.66
C LYS A 92 22.16 0.59 24.60
N THR A 93 23.36 0.19 25.00
CA THR A 93 24.50 -0.10 24.12
C THR A 93 24.24 -1.31 23.23
N THR A 94 25.04 -1.50 22.19
CA THR A 94 24.94 -2.67 21.29
C THR A 94 25.02 -4.00 22.05
N LYS A 95 25.91 -4.11 23.04
CA LYS A 95 26.07 -5.32 23.87
C LYS A 95 24.84 -5.59 24.74
N GLU A 96 24.26 -4.55 25.32
CA GLU A 96 23.04 -4.69 26.13
C GLU A 96 21.81 -5.02 25.29
N ARG A 97 21.69 -4.45 24.09
CA ARG A 97 20.63 -4.80 23.14
C ARG A 97 20.73 -6.26 22.70
N LEU A 98 21.95 -6.78 22.50
CA LEU A 98 22.16 -8.19 22.18
C LEU A 98 21.70 -9.09 23.32
N LYS A 99 22.19 -8.83 24.55
CA LYS A 99 21.79 -9.57 25.76
C LYS A 99 20.27 -9.54 25.98
N PHE A 100 19.64 -8.38 25.78
CA PHE A 100 18.19 -8.24 25.87
C PHE A 100 17.47 -9.13 24.85
N LYS A 101 17.90 -9.14 23.59
CA LYS A 101 17.29 -10.02 22.58
C LYS A 101 17.50 -11.50 22.90
N ASP A 102 18.67 -11.86 23.42
CA ASP A 102 18.97 -13.24 23.81
C ASP A 102 18.09 -13.69 24.99
N SER A 103 17.85 -12.83 25.98
CA SER A 103 16.94 -13.15 27.08
C SER A 103 15.50 -13.28 26.60
N VAL A 104 15.05 -12.43 25.68
CA VAL A 104 13.70 -12.52 25.10
C VAL A 104 13.53 -13.83 24.32
N ARG A 105 14.50 -14.24 23.50
CA ARG A 105 14.41 -15.54 22.81
C ARG A 105 14.31 -16.70 23.78
N LYS A 106 15.08 -16.67 24.87
CA LYS A 106 15.04 -17.72 25.89
C LYS A 106 13.68 -17.77 26.59
N GLU A 107 13.12 -16.63 26.96
CA GLU A 107 11.84 -16.53 27.66
C GLU A 107 10.67 -17.06 26.81
N TYR A 108 10.66 -16.74 25.52
CA TYR A 108 9.61 -17.13 24.58
C TYR A 108 9.93 -18.43 23.82
N CYS A 109 10.94 -19.20 24.24
CA CYS A 109 11.35 -20.46 23.62
C CYS A 109 11.58 -20.36 22.09
N LEU A 110 12.09 -19.22 21.62
CA LEU A 110 12.31 -18.98 20.19
C LEU A 110 13.60 -19.64 19.71
N GLU A 111 13.61 -20.10 18.46
CA GLU A 111 14.78 -20.71 17.84
C GLU A 111 16.00 -19.79 17.87
N TYR A 112 17.18 -20.41 17.96
CA TYR A 112 18.44 -19.69 17.90
C TYR A 112 18.55 -18.90 16.59
N GLY A 113 18.95 -17.63 16.68
CA GLY A 113 19.07 -16.76 15.52
C GLY A 113 17.77 -16.06 15.09
N THR A 114 16.61 -16.40 15.68
CA THR A 114 15.33 -15.71 15.40
C THR A 114 15.51 -14.20 15.46
N LYS A 115 15.23 -13.50 14.36
CA LYS A 115 15.46 -12.06 14.29
C LYS A 115 14.34 -11.34 15.03
N LEU A 116 14.70 -10.59 16.07
CA LEU A 116 13.77 -9.76 16.81
C LEU A 116 13.92 -8.30 16.40
N PHE A 117 12.79 -7.63 16.19
CA PHE A 117 12.71 -6.20 16.04
C PHE A 117 12.09 -5.55 17.27
N LEU A 118 12.41 -4.27 17.42
CA LEU A 118 11.72 -3.37 18.31
C LEU A 118 11.33 -2.15 17.49
N THR A 119 10.04 -1.97 17.26
CA THR A 119 9.50 -0.91 16.41
C THR A 119 8.74 0.10 17.27
N SER A 120 9.12 1.38 17.16
CA SER A 120 8.45 2.47 17.88
C SER A 120 7.10 2.80 17.26
N GLY A 121 6.18 3.29 18.09
CA GLY A 121 4.94 3.91 17.64
C GLY A 121 5.19 5.12 16.73
N LYS A 122 4.23 5.36 15.84
CA LYS A 122 4.33 6.34 14.75
C LYS A 122 3.06 7.19 14.61
N LYS A 123 2.25 7.32 15.66
CA LYS A 123 1.04 8.15 15.67
C LYS A 123 1.25 9.59 15.18
N GLU A 124 2.36 10.20 15.59
CA GLU A 124 2.70 11.57 15.16
C GLU A 124 3.07 11.69 13.67
N PHE A 125 3.46 10.58 13.05
CA PHE A 125 3.78 10.52 11.63
C PHE A 125 2.52 10.20 10.82
N TYR A 126 1.83 9.09 11.11
CA TYR A 126 0.64 8.67 10.37
C TYR A 126 -0.64 9.33 10.89
N ASN A 127 -0.79 10.64 10.64
CA ASN A 127 -2.03 11.35 10.94
C ASN A 127 -2.94 11.37 9.69
N ILE A 128 -3.81 10.36 9.57
CA ILE A 128 -4.65 10.16 8.38
C ILE A 128 -5.63 11.31 8.16
N GLU A 129 -6.29 11.79 9.22
CA GLU A 129 -7.26 12.90 9.13
C GLU A 129 -6.65 14.15 8.49
N LYS A 130 -5.39 14.50 8.81
CA LYS A 130 -4.70 15.65 8.20
C LYS A 130 -4.41 15.48 6.71
N VAL A 131 -4.44 14.26 6.21
CA VAL A 131 -4.07 13.91 4.82
C VAL A 131 -5.30 13.72 3.95
N MET A 132 -6.47 13.46 4.55
CA MET A 132 -7.74 13.26 3.83
C MET A 132 -8.03 14.32 2.75
N PRO A 133 -7.83 15.65 2.99
CA PRO A 133 -8.04 16.65 1.93
C PRO A 133 -7.09 16.48 0.74
N SER A 134 -5.85 16.04 0.99
CA SER A 134 -4.89 15.74 -0.08
C SER A 134 -5.26 14.46 -0.82
N ILE A 135 -5.81 13.46 -0.13
CA ILE A 135 -6.28 12.21 -0.76
C ILE A 135 -7.42 12.53 -1.73
N SER A 136 -8.44 13.27 -1.30
CA SER A 136 -9.56 13.68 -2.16
C SER A 136 -9.06 14.32 -3.45
N LYS A 137 -8.17 15.31 -3.32
CA LYS A 137 -7.59 15.99 -4.48
C LYS A 137 -6.75 15.06 -5.37
N GLY A 138 -6.03 14.12 -4.77
CA GLY A 138 -5.26 13.11 -5.50
C GLY A 138 -6.15 12.14 -6.29
N VAL A 139 -7.26 11.70 -5.70
CA VAL A 139 -8.28 10.84 -6.32
C VAL A 139 -8.88 11.53 -7.54
N GLU A 140 -9.25 12.81 -7.42
CA GLU A 140 -9.77 13.60 -8.55
C GLU A 140 -8.74 13.68 -9.69
N VAL A 141 -7.51 14.11 -9.41
CA VAL A 141 -6.46 14.27 -10.43
C VAL A 141 -6.13 12.95 -11.14
N PHE A 142 -6.07 11.84 -10.41
CA PHE A 142 -5.80 10.53 -11.02
C PHE A 142 -6.96 10.08 -11.90
N SER A 143 -8.20 10.26 -11.44
CA SER A 143 -9.41 9.95 -12.21
C SER A 143 -9.49 10.77 -13.50
N GLU A 144 -9.22 12.08 -13.45
CA GLU A 144 -9.17 12.96 -14.63
C GLU A 144 -8.12 12.52 -15.67
N LEU A 145 -7.06 11.85 -15.22
CA LEU A 145 -5.98 11.35 -16.07
C LEU A 145 -6.19 9.90 -16.52
N ASN A 146 -7.33 9.28 -16.20
CA ASN A 146 -7.60 7.86 -16.44
C ASN A 146 -6.53 6.93 -15.83
N VAL A 147 -6.03 7.29 -14.65
CA VAL A 147 -5.15 6.44 -13.83
C VAL A 147 -5.94 6.03 -12.60
N ASP A 148 -5.85 4.75 -12.23
CA ASP A 148 -6.59 4.23 -11.06
C ASP A 148 -6.31 5.10 -9.81
N PRO A 149 -7.32 5.78 -9.25
CA PRO A 149 -7.16 6.68 -8.11
C PRO A 149 -6.76 5.96 -6.82
N TRP A 150 -6.87 4.63 -6.77
CA TRP A 150 -6.38 3.83 -5.65
C TRP A 150 -4.89 4.09 -5.37
N TYR A 151 -4.08 4.27 -6.42
CA TYR A 151 -2.64 4.55 -6.26
C TYR A 151 -2.39 5.89 -5.59
N ALA A 152 -3.14 6.94 -5.94
CA ALA A 152 -3.00 8.24 -5.31
C ALA A 152 -3.30 8.16 -3.80
N GLN A 153 -4.42 7.52 -3.46
CA GLN A 153 -4.82 7.30 -2.07
C GLN A 153 -3.75 6.52 -1.30
N ALA A 154 -3.32 5.37 -1.82
CA ALA A 154 -2.34 4.52 -1.15
C ALA A 154 -0.99 5.23 -0.94
N ILE A 155 -0.50 5.96 -1.93
CA ILE A 155 0.79 6.68 -1.86
C ILE A 155 0.70 7.84 -0.86
N LEU A 156 -0.34 8.66 -0.93
CA LEU A 156 -0.51 9.82 -0.05
C LEU A 156 -0.65 9.42 1.42
N LEU A 157 -1.29 8.27 1.69
CA LEU A 157 -1.41 7.72 3.04
C LEU A 157 -0.05 7.40 3.69
N ILE A 158 0.97 7.02 2.90
CA ILE A 158 2.22 6.45 3.43
C ILE A 158 3.48 7.30 3.21
N GLU A 159 3.54 8.11 2.16
CA GLU A 159 4.78 8.82 1.77
C GLU A 159 5.01 10.13 2.53
N SER A 160 3.96 10.88 2.83
CA SER A 160 4.09 12.17 3.55
C SER A 160 2.85 12.52 4.35
N PRO A 161 2.43 11.69 5.31
CA PRO A 161 1.23 11.96 6.08
C PRO A 161 1.38 13.24 6.94
N GLY A 162 0.93 14.37 6.41
CA GLY A 162 0.76 15.62 7.12
C GLY A 162 1.96 16.58 7.14
N LYS A 163 3.09 16.29 6.45
CA LYS A 163 4.24 17.23 6.34
C LYS A 163 5.02 17.07 5.03
N LEU A 164 5.32 18.19 4.36
CA LEU A 164 6.27 18.25 3.25
C LEU A 164 7.70 18.22 3.78
N ALA A 165 8.41 17.11 3.56
CA ALA A 165 9.80 16.96 3.96
C ALA A 165 10.61 16.23 2.87
N TYR A 166 11.91 16.49 2.86
CA TYR A 166 12.84 15.67 2.07
C TYR A 166 13.09 14.35 2.77
N SER A 167 13.15 13.26 2.00
CA SER A 167 13.71 12.02 2.49
C SER A 167 15.22 12.11 2.63
N ASN A 168 15.82 11.18 3.37
CA ASN A 168 17.28 11.07 3.50
C ASN A 168 18.00 10.87 2.15
N THR A 169 17.31 10.36 1.14
CA THR A 169 17.85 10.10 -0.21
C THR A 169 17.44 11.17 -1.22
N GLY A 170 16.68 12.19 -0.80
CA GLY A 170 16.34 13.35 -1.64
C GLY A 170 15.00 13.25 -2.40
N ALA A 171 14.14 12.29 -2.04
CA ALA A 171 12.74 12.32 -2.43
C ALA A 171 12.04 13.53 -1.80
N TYR A 172 11.01 14.08 -2.46
CA TYR A 172 10.34 15.29 -2.00
C TYR A 172 8.92 15.42 -2.54
N GLY A 173 8.09 16.22 -1.86
CA GLY A 173 6.71 16.47 -2.25
C GLY A 173 5.70 15.50 -1.62
N PRO A 174 4.40 15.69 -1.88
CA PRO A 174 3.34 14.82 -1.35
C PRO A 174 3.51 13.36 -1.76
N PHE A 175 3.98 13.11 -2.99
CA PHE A 175 4.19 11.78 -3.57
C PHE A 175 5.64 11.29 -3.44
N GLN A 176 6.51 12.01 -2.71
CA GLN A 176 7.92 11.66 -2.49
C GLN A 176 8.69 11.26 -3.77
N LEU A 177 8.58 12.06 -4.83
CA LEU A 177 9.27 11.78 -6.08
C LEU A 177 10.77 12.07 -5.99
N MET A 178 11.60 11.15 -6.47
CA MET A 178 13.03 11.37 -6.67
C MET A 178 13.27 12.43 -7.75
N LYS A 179 14.31 13.25 -7.60
CA LYS A 179 14.58 14.39 -8.51
C LYS A 179 14.68 14.00 -9.99
N SER A 180 15.38 12.91 -10.32
CA SER A 180 15.51 12.44 -11.70
C SER A 180 14.19 11.93 -12.26
N VAL A 181 13.44 11.18 -11.44
CA VAL A 181 12.13 10.63 -11.78
C VAL A 181 11.10 11.74 -12.01
N ALA A 182 11.04 12.72 -11.11
CA ALA A 182 10.16 13.88 -11.27
C ALA A 182 10.40 14.58 -12.62
N ARG A 183 11.67 14.74 -13.02
CA ARG A 183 12.03 15.35 -14.31
C ARG A 183 11.61 14.50 -15.50
N SER A 184 11.75 13.18 -15.45
CA SER A 184 11.31 12.30 -16.54
C SER A 184 9.79 12.29 -16.71
N HIS A 185 9.05 12.66 -15.67
CA HIS A 185 7.58 12.78 -15.67
C HIS A 185 7.09 14.24 -15.72
N GLY A 186 7.89 15.13 -16.31
CA GLY A 186 7.44 16.47 -16.70
C GLY A 186 7.60 17.58 -15.65
N LEU A 187 8.16 17.30 -14.47
CA LEU A 187 8.37 18.32 -13.45
C LEU A 187 9.69 19.06 -13.65
N LYS A 188 9.64 20.39 -13.45
CA LYS A 188 10.83 21.23 -13.35
C LYS A 188 11.40 21.16 -11.93
N VAL A 189 12.55 20.49 -11.81
CA VAL A 189 13.33 20.42 -10.56
C VAL A 189 14.75 20.91 -10.80
N ASN A 190 15.15 22.04 -10.26
CA ASN A 190 16.48 22.63 -10.34
C ASN A 190 16.78 23.46 -9.07
N LYS A 191 17.91 24.19 -9.05
CA LYS A 191 18.33 24.95 -7.85
C LYS A 191 17.43 26.14 -7.49
N TYR A 192 16.56 26.57 -8.41
CA TYR A 192 15.65 27.71 -8.23
C TYR A 192 14.19 27.30 -8.11
N VAL A 193 13.79 26.21 -8.76
CA VAL A 193 12.40 25.73 -8.83
C VAL A 193 12.38 24.25 -8.52
N ASP A 194 11.56 23.83 -7.57
CA ASP A 194 11.28 22.42 -7.27
C ASP A 194 9.76 22.22 -7.28
N GLU A 195 9.23 21.78 -8.42
CA GLU A 195 7.78 21.56 -8.61
C GLU A 195 7.25 20.33 -7.87
N ARG A 196 8.10 19.50 -7.23
CA ARG A 196 7.62 18.37 -6.44
C ARG A 196 6.78 18.81 -5.23
N LYS A 197 7.01 20.03 -4.72
CA LYS A 197 6.22 20.62 -3.63
C LYS A 197 4.83 21.10 -4.05
N ASP A 198 4.63 21.35 -5.35
CA ASP A 198 3.36 21.77 -5.90
C ASP A 198 2.48 20.54 -6.02
N PHE A 199 1.35 20.51 -5.31
CA PHE A 199 0.53 19.31 -5.21
C PHE A 199 0.04 18.84 -6.58
N ASP A 200 -0.50 19.74 -7.39
CA ASP A 200 -1.12 19.39 -8.67
C ASP A 200 -0.09 18.90 -9.68
N LYS A 201 1.06 19.56 -9.74
CA LYS A 201 2.16 19.11 -10.60
C LYS A 201 2.73 17.78 -10.13
N SER A 202 2.89 17.60 -8.82
CA SER A 202 3.40 16.36 -8.24
C SER A 202 2.43 15.19 -8.44
N ALA A 203 1.12 15.42 -8.30
CA ALA A 203 0.08 14.43 -8.59
C ALA A 203 0.09 14.00 -10.07
N LYS A 204 0.15 14.97 -11.00
CA LYS A 204 0.27 14.67 -12.44
C LYS A 204 1.55 13.89 -12.77
N GLY A 205 2.68 14.24 -12.15
CA GLY A 205 3.93 13.50 -12.29
C GLY A 205 3.86 12.08 -11.73
N ALA A 206 3.24 11.89 -10.57
CA ALA A 206 3.04 10.58 -9.95
C ALA A 206 2.09 9.71 -10.78
N ALA A 207 0.98 10.26 -11.28
CA ALA A 207 0.07 9.58 -12.19
C ALA A 207 0.81 9.13 -13.46
N SER A 208 1.61 10.02 -14.06
CA SER A 208 2.45 9.67 -15.22
C SER A 208 3.47 8.57 -14.91
N LEU A 209 4.10 8.60 -13.72
CA LEU A 209 5.02 7.55 -13.28
C LEU A 209 4.32 6.19 -13.15
N ILE A 210 3.12 6.17 -12.55
CA ILE A 210 2.33 4.95 -12.40
C ILE A 210 1.94 4.37 -13.76
N SER A 211 1.31 5.18 -14.62
CA SER A 211 0.73 4.70 -15.88
C SER A 211 1.76 4.41 -16.96
N ASN A 212 2.85 5.18 -17.04
CA ASN A 212 3.84 5.03 -18.11
C ASN A 212 5.06 4.20 -17.71
N THR A 213 5.25 3.93 -16.42
CA THR A 213 6.43 3.19 -15.94
C THR A 213 6.03 2.04 -15.02
N CYS A 214 5.37 2.29 -13.88
CA CYS A 214 5.20 1.26 -12.86
C CYS A 214 4.28 0.11 -13.30
N ILE A 215 3.12 0.43 -13.88
CA ILE A 215 2.19 -0.58 -14.42
C ILE A 215 2.83 -1.33 -15.61
N PRO A 216 3.38 -0.67 -16.66
CA PRO A 216 4.07 -1.38 -17.74
C PRO A 216 5.22 -2.28 -17.27
N GLU A 217 6.00 -1.84 -16.28
CA GLU A 217 7.06 -2.66 -15.69
C GLU A 217 6.50 -3.84 -14.89
N ALA A 218 5.38 -3.67 -14.17
CA ALA A 218 4.71 -4.78 -13.50
C ALA A 218 4.29 -5.85 -14.50
N VAL A 219 3.58 -5.44 -15.55
CA VAL A 219 3.17 -6.30 -16.66
C VAL A 219 4.37 -7.03 -17.27
N ARG A 220 5.44 -6.30 -17.60
CA ARG A 220 6.67 -6.87 -18.18
C ARG A 220 7.32 -7.90 -17.25
N ILE A 221 7.38 -7.62 -15.95
CA ILE A 221 8.00 -8.51 -14.96
C ILE A 221 7.15 -9.77 -14.76
N LEU A 222 5.84 -9.63 -14.58
CA LEU A 222 4.94 -10.76 -14.35
C LEU A 222 4.86 -11.66 -15.59
N SER A 223 4.74 -11.08 -16.79
CA SER A 223 4.73 -11.81 -18.06
C SER A 223 6.02 -12.59 -18.29
N LYS A 224 7.18 -12.05 -17.89
CA LYS A 224 8.47 -12.75 -18.00
C LYS A 224 8.53 -14.03 -17.14
N ASN A 225 7.77 -14.09 -16.05
CA ASN A 225 7.74 -15.22 -15.13
C ASN A 225 6.47 -16.08 -15.31
N ASP A 226 5.73 -15.89 -16.41
CA ASP A 226 4.47 -16.60 -16.70
C ASP A 226 3.43 -16.48 -15.57
N ILE A 227 3.41 -15.34 -14.88
CA ILE A 227 2.44 -15.04 -13.82
C ILE A 227 1.25 -14.29 -14.42
N GLU A 228 0.08 -14.93 -14.41
CA GLU A 228 -1.19 -14.28 -14.75
C GLU A 228 -1.56 -13.19 -13.74
N TYR A 229 -2.23 -12.14 -14.22
CA TYR A 229 -2.64 -11.01 -13.42
C TYR A 229 -3.90 -10.34 -13.96
N CYS A 230 -4.61 -9.65 -13.08
CA CYS A 230 -5.63 -8.67 -13.40
C CYS A 230 -5.23 -7.33 -12.76
N GLU A 231 -5.27 -6.24 -13.53
CA GLU A 231 -4.82 -4.93 -13.02
C GLU A 231 -5.71 -4.38 -11.90
N ASP A 232 -6.96 -4.85 -11.85
CA ASP A 232 -7.92 -4.51 -10.78
C ASP A 232 -7.67 -5.26 -9.48
N ASP A 233 -6.88 -6.34 -9.49
CA ASP A 233 -6.61 -7.12 -8.28
C ASP A 233 -5.77 -6.31 -7.28
N LEU A 234 -6.14 -6.35 -5.99
CA LEU A 234 -5.43 -5.65 -4.93
C LEU A 234 -3.97 -6.12 -4.85
N TRP A 235 -3.69 -7.42 -5.01
CA TRP A 235 -2.32 -7.92 -5.00
C TRP A 235 -1.47 -7.32 -6.15
N PHE A 236 -2.06 -7.10 -7.33
CA PHE A 236 -1.37 -6.46 -8.46
C PHE A 236 -1.06 -5.00 -8.15
N LYS A 237 -2.04 -4.27 -7.60
CA LYS A 237 -1.85 -2.87 -7.17
C LYS A 237 -0.75 -2.75 -6.10
N LEU A 238 -0.69 -3.67 -5.14
CA LEU A 238 0.39 -3.74 -4.15
C LEU A 238 1.76 -4.08 -4.79
N PHE A 239 1.78 -4.93 -5.83
CA PHE A 239 2.98 -5.23 -6.60
C PHE A 239 3.51 -3.98 -7.33
N VAL A 240 2.63 -3.20 -7.95
CA VAL A 240 2.96 -1.91 -8.58
C VAL A 240 3.51 -0.91 -7.54
N LEU A 241 2.95 -0.85 -6.33
CA LEU A 241 3.51 -0.02 -5.25
C LEU A 241 4.94 -0.42 -4.86
N HIS A 242 5.28 -1.71 -4.90
CA HIS A 242 6.65 -2.15 -4.69
C HIS A 242 7.59 -1.67 -5.80
N ILE A 243 7.13 -1.59 -7.06
CA ILE A 243 7.90 -1.00 -8.16
C ILE A 243 8.03 0.52 -7.98
N TYR A 244 6.96 1.20 -7.57
CA TYR A 244 6.99 2.64 -7.28
C TYR A 244 8.07 2.98 -6.24
N HIS A 245 8.12 2.23 -5.13
CA HIS A 245 9.05 2.49 -4.05
C HIS A 245 10.47 1.95 -4.30
N ALA A 246 10.60 0.71 -4.78
CA ALA A 246 11.90 0.03 -4.89
C ALA A 246 12.52 0.10 -6.30
N GLY A 247 11.75 0.47 -7.32
CA GLY A 247 12.15 0.43 -8.72
C GLY A 247 12.05 -0.97 -9.35
N ALA A 248 11.71 -1.00 -10.64
CA ALA A 248 11.44 -2.23 -11.39
C ALA A 248 12.60 -3.23 -11.40
N GLY A 249 13.85 -2.75 -11.49
CA GLY A 249 15.03 -3.63 -11.48
C GLY A 249 15.18 -4.44 -10.19
N ASN A 250 14.89 -3.83 -9.04
CA ASN A 250 14.95 -4.51 -7.75
C ASN A 250 13.82 -5.54 -7.60
N VAL A 251 12.59 -5.19 -8.02
CA VAL A 251 11.44 -6.10 -7.99
C VAL A 251 11.62 -7.26 -8.96
N SER A 252 12.10 -6.99 -10.18
CA SER A 252 12.37 -8.04 -11.18
C SER A 252 13.42 -9.04 -10.70
N GLY A 253 14.49 -8.55 -10.06
CA GLY A 253 15.53 -9.41 -9.52
C GLY A 253 15.06 -10.19 -8.29
N LEU A 254 14.19 -9.58 -7.46
CA LEU A 254 13.55 -10.28 -6.35
C LEU A 254 12.73 -11.47 -6.84
N LEU A 255 11.89 -11.28 -7.87
CA LEU A 255 11.06 -12.34 -8.42
C LEU A 255 11.89 -13.50 -8.97
N GLY A 256 12.97 -13.20 -9.69
CA GLY A 256 13.90 -14.22 -10.15
C GLY A 256 14.64 -14.96 -9.02
N SER A 257 14.72 -14.40 -7.81
CA SER A 257 15.38 -15.03 -6.66
C SER A 257 14.47 -15.91 -5.80
N ILE A 258 13.15 -15.69 -5.88
CA ILE A 258 12.15 -16.45 -5.11
C ILE A 258 11.41 -17.48 -5.97
N ASP A 259 11.75 -17.58 -7.26
CA ASP A 259 11.16 -18.51 -8.24
C ASP A 259 9.62 -18.49 -8.21
N ALA A 260 9.05 -17.28 -8.21
CA ALA A 260 7.60 -17.10 -8.13
C ALA A 260 6.93 -17.63 -9.41
N SER A 261 5.97 -18.56 -9.23
CA SER A 261 5.19 -19.16 -10.33
C SER A 261 3.72 -18.78 -10.32
N LYS A 262 3.27 -18.02 -9.31
CA LYS A 262 1.88 -17.54 -9.17
C LYS A 262 1.83 -16.16 -8.55
N GLY A 263 0.80 -15.41 -8.93
CA GLY A 263 0.45 -14.12 -8.34
C GLY A 263 -0.32 -14.26 -7.03
N GLY A 264 -1.03 -13.21 -6.65
CA GLY A 264 -1.93 -13.23 -5.50
C GLY A 264 -1.29 -12.80 -4.18
N MET A 265 -2.06 -12.96 -3.10
CA MET A 265 -1.65 -12.59 -1.75
C MET A 265 -0.38 -13.31 -1.29
N GLU A 266 -0.20 -14.58 -1.67
CA GLU A 266 0.98 -15.38 -1.32
C GLU A 266 2.28 -14.79 -1.91
N LEU A 267 2.23 -14.26 -3.14
CA LEU A 267 3.37 -13.58 -3.74
C LEU A 267 3.77 -12.35 -2.92
N ILE A 268 2.81 -11.51 -2.55
CA ILE A 268 3.06 -10.30 -1.75
C ILE A 268 3.62 -10.66 -0.37
N GLN A 269 3.07 -11.67 0.29
CA GLN A 269 3.60 -12.17 1.56
C GLN A 269 5.03 -12.72 1.42
N THR A 270 5.33 -13.41 0.33
CA THR A 270 6.69 -13.89 0.03
C THR A 270 7.65 -12.71 -0.21
N MET A 271 7.22 -11.70 -0.95
CA MET A 271 8.01 -10.47 -1.14
C MET A 271 8.31 -9.78 0.19
N TRP A 272 7.38 -9.76 1.14
CA TRP A 272 7.61 -9.21 2.49
C TRP A 272 8.73 -9.91 3.26
N GLN A 273 9.01 -11.17 2.97
CA GLN A 273 10.07 -11.96 3.62
C GLN A 273 11.38 -11.97 2.84
N SER A 274 11.36 -11.61 1.57
CA SER A 274 12.49 -11.73 0.66
C SER A 274 13.24 -10.41 0.46
N GLN A 275 14.50 -10.49 0.04
CA GLN A 275 15.36 -9.34 -0.21
C GLN A 275 16.18 -9.54 -1.48
N TRP A 276 16.32 -8.48 -2.27
CA TRP A 276 17.16 -8.47 -3.46
C TRP A 276 17.63 -7.06 -3.78
N GLY A 277 18.93 -6.87 -3.93
CA GLY A 277 19.51 -5.56 -4.24
C GLY A 277 19.02 -4.47 -3.27
N GLY A 278 18.31 -3.48 -3.81
CA GLY A 278 17.69 -2.38 -3.06
C GLY A 278 16.36 -2.73 -2.38
N PHE A 279 15.72 -3.86 -2.71
CA PHE A 279 14.51 -4.33 -2.05
C PHE A 279 14.87 -4.89 -0.66
N LYS A 280 14.68 -4.07 0.38
CA LYS A 280 15.03 -4.37 1.77
C LYS A 280 13.86 -4.03 2.69
N ASN A 281 14.12 -3.90 3.99
CA ASN A 281 13.08 -3.69 5.00
C ASN A 281 12.10 -2.56 4.70
N ALA A 282 12.55 -1.42 4.18
CA ALA A 282 11.64 -0.34 3.78
C ALA A 282 10.66 -0.79 2.68
N SER A 283 11.18 -1.44 1.63
CA SER A 283 10.38 -1.98 0.52
C SER A 283 9.46 -3.11 0.96
N GLN A 284 9.91 -4.00 1.86
CA GLN A 284 9.09 -5.05 2.46
C GLN A 284 7.89 -4.45 3.23
N ASN A 285 8.12 -3.38 3.98
CA ASN A 285 7.07 -2.74 4.79
C ASN A 285 6.10 -1.90 3.95
N TYR A 286 6.47 -1.50 2.73
CA TYR A 286 5.76 -0.46 1.98
C TYR A 286 4.27 -0.76 1.78
N SER A 287 3.94 -1.93 1.23
CA SER A 287 2.56 -2.38 1.06
C SER A 287 1.89 -2.84 2.36
N GLN A 288 2.66 -3.27 3.37
CA GLN A 288 2.11 -3.56 4.71
C GLN A 288 1.55 -2.30 5.38
N VAL A 289 2.31 -1.20 5.27
CA VAL A 289 1.93 0.13 5.76
C VAL A 289 0.75 0.65 4.93
N ALA A 290 0.76 0.47 3.60
CA ALA A 290 -0.36 0.86 2.74
C ALA A 290 -1.66 0.18 3.16
N LEU A 291 -1.65 -1.14 3.33
CA LEU A 291 -2.79 -1.92 3.81
C LEU A 291 -3.28 -1.43 5.17
N ALA A 292 -2.37 -1.27 6.15
CA ALA A 292 -2.73 -0.77 7.47
C ALA A 292 -3.37 0.64 7.42
N SER A 293 -2.81 1.54 6.62
CA SER A 293 -3.35 2.89 6.47
C SER A 293 -4.70 2.92 5.75
N MET A 294 -4.93 2.06 4.75
CA MET A 294 -6.23 1.93 4.10
C MET A 294 -7.30 1.40 5.05
N ILE A 295 -6.98 0.42 5.89
CA ILE A 295 -7.93 -0.08 6.90
C ILE A 295 -8.30 1.04 7.87
N ILE A 296 -7.33 1.79 8.40
CA ILE A 296 -7.62 2.90 9.31
C ILE A 296 -8.43 4.00 8.60
N LEU A 297 -8.14 4.30 7.33
CA LEU A 297 -8.93 5.26 6.56
C LEU A 297 -10.39 4.78 6.42
N ASN A 298 -10.60 3.49 6.13
CA ASN A 298 -11.93 2.89 6.06
C ASN A 298 -12.66 3.04 7.40
N ASP A 299 -12.02 2.67 8.51
CA ASP A 299 -12.58 2.84 9.86
C ASP A 299 -12.98 4.31 10.12
N ILE A 300 -12.11 5.27 9.78
CA ILE A 300 -12.39 6.70 9.96
C ILE A 300 -13.60 7.15 9.14
N ILE A 301 -13.70 6.71 7.87
CA ILE A 301 -14.81 7.07 6.98
C ILE A 301 -16.11 6.48 7.52
N GLU A 302 -16.13 5.21 7.89
CA GLU A 302 -17.32 4.54 8.45
C GLU A 302 -17.76 5.18 9.78
N GLU A 303 -16.84 5.54 10.66
CA GLU A 303 -17.15 6.13 11.96
C GLU A 303 -17.59 7.60 11.90
N ASN A 304 -17.08 8.37 10.93
CA ASN A 304 -17.25 9.84 10.92
C ASN A 304 -18.10 10.39 9.77
N SER A 305 -18.44 9.57 8.77
CA SER A 305 -19.31 10.02 7.68
C SER A 305 -20.76 10.09 8.13
N LYS A 306 -21.49 11.07 7.60
CA LYS A 306 -22.95 11.08 7.71
C LYS A 306 -23.59 10.31 6.57
N TYR A 307 -23.08 10.54 5.37
CA TYR A 307 -23.52 9.90 4.14
C TYR A 307 -22.31 9.50 3.31
N ILE A 308 -22.41 8.32 2.71
CA ILE A 308 -21.47 7.79 1.73
C ILE A 308 -22.28 7.51 0.47
N TYR A 309 -21.81 8.02 -0.66
CA TYR A 309 -22.43 7.80 -1.97
C TYR A 309 -21.42 7.11 -2.89
N GLU A 310 -21.86 6.08 -3.60
CA GLU A 310 -21.07 5.47 -4.67
C GLU A 310 -21.04 6.40 -5.88
N CYS A 311 -19.85 6.74 -6.36
CA CYS A 311 -19.72 7.48 -7.62
C CYS A 311 -19.84 6.49 -8.78
N TYR A 312 -20.98 6.50 -9.47
CA TYR A 312 -21.11 5.82 -10.76
C TYR A 312 -20.33 6.63 -11.80
N ILE A 313 -19.13 6.19 -12.16
CA ILE A 313 -18.50 6.66 -13.39
C ILE A 313 -19.32 6.06 -14.53
N ALA A 314 -20.17 6.88 -15.15
CA ALA A 314 -20.77 6.53 -16.42
C ALA A 314 -19.62 6.36 -17.43
N HIS A 315 -19.25 5.12 -17.71
CA HIS A 315 -18.40 4.80 -18.84
C HIS A 315 -19.22 5.10 -20.11
N GLU A 316 -19.03 6.29 -20.69
CA GLU A 316 -19.39 6.58 -22.08
C GLU A 316 -18.34 6.00 -23.04
#